data_AF-A0A3P6G0P7-F1
#
_entry.id   AF-A0A3P6G0P7-F1
#
_cell.length_a   1.000
_cell.length_b   1.000
_cell.length_c   1.000
_cell.angle_alpha   90.00
_cell.angle_beta   90.00
_cell.angle_gamma   90.00
#
_symmetry.space_group_name_H-M   'P 1'
#
loop_
_entity.id
_entity.type
_entity.pdbx_description
1 polymer ?
#
loop_
_entity_poly.entity_id
_entity_poly.type
_entity_poly.pdbx_seq_one_letter_code
_entity_poly.pdbx_strand_id
1 'polypeptide(L)'
;MAVISDIPDGDNGGAPNKKPQEQPEEVTSLESLPDVLIEHIIARVPRSNHPEISLVSKLFRRIIASPGLRLTRSNLAISEHVLYALLAFPPHPPSWHILYRSNASLRLRRVTTLPLMPYGSAVVTIGHDIYVIGGSDGTRYLSNVTVVDCRTHTCRSLPSMRVARFRAAAGVIDGKIYVMGGCENRISKDWVESFDLERQIWLGTGAEVSDESGGFVTYDVVKDKIYVLGRRQSLNVCEPKEGRIIIWEGAASELTGLWQGSSCVVDDLLYTIDPMCWRGHPIIVFDPEEGVVEGVWKPVKGVYGLPPCFHWYAYESRMANVGGKLVILVGNQSQLWNIYGDKYIWCVEIALERRQGGEIWGRVESVDVVFKTTESSPIIELCRTVIV
;
A
#
# COMPACT_ATOMS: atom_id res chain seq x y z
N MET A 1 60.07 -26.33 82.71
CA MET A 1 59.62 -27.70 83.09
C MET A 1 59.17 -28.35 81.78
N ALA A 2 60.05 -29.12 81.14
CA ALA A 2 60.09 -30.60 81.17
C ALA A 2 58.86 -31.20 80.45
N VAL A 3 58.92 -32.19 79.55
CA VAL A 3 59.97 -32.98 78.87
C VAL A 3 59.19 -33.91 77.88
N ILE A 4 59.69 -34.08 76.65
CA ILE A 4 59.72 -35.31 75.79
C ILE A 4 58.42 -35.97 75.24
N SER A 5 58.42 -36.10 73.89
CA SER A 5 57.98 -37.17 72.94
C SER A 5 56.54 -37.74 73.04
N ASP A 6 55.89 -38.28 72.01
CA ASP A 6 56.27 -38.99 70.77
C ASP A 6 55.22 -38.79 69.64
N ILE A 7 55.61 -39.04 68.39
CA ILE A 7 54.74 -39.27 67.21
C ILE A 7 54.36 -40.76 67.17
N PRO A 8 53.16 -41.13 66.70
CA PRO A 8 53.12 -41.97 65.50
C PRO A 8 52.02 -41.59 64.49
N ASP A 9 52.32 -41.94 63.23
CA ASP A 9 51.49 -41.80 62.04
C ASP A 9 50.11 -42.47 62.15
N GLY A 10 49.11 -41.85 61.51
CA GLY A 10 47.75 -42.36 61.39
C GLY A 10 47.03 -41.74 60.20
N ASP A 11 47.11 -42.44 59.08
CA ASP A 11 46.33 -42.29 57.85
C ASP A 11 44.83 -42.02 58.10
N ASN A 12 44.27 -41.02 57.43
CA ASN A 12 42.82 -40.94 57.20
C ASN A 12 42.52 -40.11 55.96
N GLY A 13 42.16 -40.83 54.89
CA GLY A 13 41.78 -40.30 53.59
C GLY A 13 40.65 -39.27 53.67
N GLY A 14 40.90 -38.10 53.09
CA GLY A 14 39.87 -37.10 52.83
C GLY A 14 38.93 -37.57 51.73
N ALA A 15 37.66 -37.78 52.07
CA ALA A 15 36.59 -37.88 51.09
C ALA A 15 36.33 -36.49 50.48
N PRO A 16 36.28 -36.33 49.14
CA PRO A 16 35.98 -35.04 48.54
C PRO A 16 34.49 -34.71 48.70
N ASN A 17 34.26 -33.53 49.24
CA ASN A 17 32.96 -32.90 49.44
C ASN A 17 32.21 -32.78 48.10
N LYS A 18 31.19 -33.61 47.86
CA LYS A 18 30.33 -33.51 46.67
C LYS A 18 29.49 -32.23 46.79
N LYS A 19 29.83 -31.22 45.99
CA LYS A 19 28.93 -30.08 45.71
C LYS A 19 27.60 -30.61 45.14
N PRO A 20 26.44 -30.01 45.48
CA PRO A 20 25.19 -30.34 44.83
C PRO A 20 25.33 -30.14 43.31
N GLN A 21 25.08 -31.18 42.53
CA GLN A 21 24.88 -31.05 41.09
C GLN A 21 23.59 -30.28 40.88
N GLU A 22 23.70 -29.03 40.44
CA GLU A 22 22.60 -28.35 39.74
C GLU A 22 22.25 -29.21 38.52
N GLN A 23 21.06 -29.79 38.51
CA GLN A 23 20.49 -30.38 37.30
C GLN A 23 20.37 -29.26 36.26
N PRO A 24 20.81 -29.45 35.01
CA PRO A 24 20.59 -28.45 33.98
C PRO A 24 19.07 -28.32 33.80
N GLU A 25 18.54 -27.11 33.98
CA GLU A 25 17.17 -26.79 33.59
C GLU A 25 16.99 -27.24 32.13
N GLU A 26 16.12 -28.23 31.89
CA GLU A 26 15.73 -28.61 30.55
C GLU A 26 15.07 -27.40 29.90
N VAL A 27 15.83 -26.70 29.06
CA VAL A 27 15.30 -25.66 28.19
C VAL A 27 14.32 -26.36 27.25
N THR A 28 13.02 -26.25 27.53
CA THR A 28 11.97 -26.75 26.65
C THR A 28 12.12 -26.05 25.31
N SER A 29 12.73 -26.75 24.34
CA SER A 29 12.86 -26.26 22.97
C SER A 29 11.47 -25.96 22.42
N LEU A 30 11.32 -24.87 21.67
CA LEU A 30 10.05 -24.52 21.03
C LEU A 30 9.53 -25.64 20.10
N GLU A 31 10.41 -26.56 19.69
CA GLU A 31 10.10 -27.77 18.93
C GLU A 31 9.28 -28.81 19.70
N SER A 32 9.15 -28.68 21.03
CA SER A 32 8.32 -29.53 21.88
C SER A 32 6.83 -29.13 21.90
N LEU A 33 6.50 -27.92 21.41
CA LEU A 33 5.12 -27.44 21.36
C LEU A 33 4.35 -28.07 20.18
N PRO A 34 3.06 -28.42 20.35
CA PRO A 34 2.19 -28.77 19.24
C PRO A 34 2.14 -27.69 18.15
N ASP A 35 2.16 -28.10 16.89
CA ASP A 35 2.08 -27.21 15.70
C ASP A 35 0.97 -26.16 15.82
N VAL A 36 -0.20 -26.54 16.36
CA VAL A 36 -1.36 -25.65 16.54
C VAL A 36 -1.07 -24.49 17.50
N LEU A 37 -0.30 -24.72 18.57
CA LEU A 37 0.09 -23.66 19.50
C LEU A 37 1.13 -22.75 18.86
N ILE A 38 2.09 -23.31 18.12
CA ILE A 38 3.08 -22.53 17.37
C ILE A 38 2.38 -21.67 16.31
N GLU A 39 1.39 -22.21 15.59
CA GLU A 39 0.54 -21.44 14.67
C GLU A 39 -0.15 -20.27 15.36
N HIS A 40 -0.73 -20.47 16.55
CA HIS A 40 -1.37 -19.40 17.31
C HIS A 40 -0.39 -18.33 17.77
N ILE A 41 0.84 -18.72 18.14
CA ILE A 41 1.90 -17.78 18.51
C ILE A 41 2.31 -16.95 17.28
N ILE A 42 2.64 -17.62 16.17
CA ILE A 42 3.07 -16.95 14.93
C ILE A 42 1.94 -16.08 14.35
N ALA A 43 0.68 -16.50 14.48
CA ALA A 43 -0.49 -15.73 14.00
C ALA A 43 -0.55 -14.32 14.59
N ARG A 44 -0.09 -14.15 15.84
CA ARG A 44 -0.06 -12.87 16.56
C ARG A 44 1.14 -12.00 16.21
N VAL A 45 2.15 -12.56 15.55
CA VAL A 45 3.30 -11.79 15.10
C VAL A 45 2.94 -11.07 13.79
N PRO A 46 3.28 -9.77 13.65
CA PRO A 46 3.12 -9.04 12.40
C PRO A 46 3.73 -9.78 11.20
N ARG A 47 3.03 -9.75 10.06
CA ARG A 47 3.48 -10.45 8.85
C ARG A 47 4.83 -9.96 8.33
N SER A 48 5.18 -8.71 8.62
CA SER A 48 6.51 -8.14 8.31
C SER A 48 7.67 -8.93 8.91
N ASN A 49 7.44 -9.63 10.02
CA ASN A 49 8.47 -10.37 10.76
C ASN A 49 8.50 -11.86 10.38
N HIS A 50 7.50 -12.34 9.63
CA HIS A 50 7.43 -13.75 9.22
C HIS A 50 8.63 -14.20 8.37
N PRO A 51 9.18 -13.39 7.44
CA PRO A 51 10.39 -13.76 6.72
C PRO A 51 11.56 -14.11 7.65
N GLU A 52 11.82 -13.27 8.66
CA GLU A 52 12.90 -13.51 9.64
C GLU A 52 12.64 -14.78 10.47
N ILE A 53 11.40 -14.96 10.95
CA ILE A 53 11.00 -16.16 11.72
C ILE A 53 11.15 -17.44 10.88
N SER A 54 10.87 -17.37 9.58
CA SER A 54 11.01 -18.50 8.66
C SER A 54 12.46 -18.95 8.43
N LEU A 55 13.44 -18.10 8.78
CA LEU A 55 14.87 -18.43 8.73
C LEU A 55 15.33 -19.17 9.98
N VAL A 56 14.63 -19.04 11.11
CA VAL A 56 15.04 -19.63 12.40
C VAL A 56 14.89 -21.15 12.43
N SER A 57 13.82 -21.71 11.84
CA SER A 57 13.60 -23.17 11.81
C SER A 57 12.80 -23.62 10.59
N LYS A 58 13.04 -24.86 10.14
CA LYS A 58 12.23 -25.54 9.11
C LYS A 58 10.76 -25.66 9.53
N LEU A 59 10.50 -25.84 10.83
CA LEU A 59 9.14 -25.92 11.38
C LEU A 59 8.38 -24.59 11.18
N PHE A 60 8.98 -23.46 11.57
CA PHE A 60 8.35 -22.15 11.37
C PHE A 60 8.17 -21.83 9.89
N ARG A 61 9.14 -22.16 9.05
CA ARG A 61 8.99 -22.00 7.60
C ARG A 61 7.79 -22.76 7.06
N ARG A 62 7.61 -24.02 7.49
CA ARG A 62 6.45 -24.85 7.12
C ARG A 62 5.14 -24.23 7.60
N ILE A 63 5.09 -23.80 8.86
CA ILE A 63 3.89 -23.20 9.46
C ILE A 63 3.52 -21.88 8.76
N ILE A 64 4.49 -21.01 8.50
CA ILE A 64 4.30 -19.72 7.82
C ILE A 64 3.80 -19.92 6.38
N ALA A 65 4.27 -20.96 5.69
CA ALA A 65 3.81 -21.31 4.35
C ALA A 65 2.42 -21.98 4.35
N SER A 66 1.93 -22.46 5.50
CA SER A 66 0.70 -23.24 5.58
C SER A 66 -0.56 -22.38 5.42
N PRO A 67 -1.66 -22.96 4.89
CA PRO A 67 -2.97 -22.34 4.96
C PRO A 67 -3.52 -22.21 6.40
N GLY A 68 -3.09 -23.08 7.31
CA GLY A 68 -3.54 -23.14 8.71
C GLY A 68 -3.30 -21.84 9.46
N LEU A 69 -2.09 -21.27 9.34
CA LEU A 69 -1.75 -19.97 9.91
C LEU A 69 -2.72 -18.87 9.46
N ARG A 70 -3.13 -18.89 8.18
CA ARG A 70 -4.03 -17.86 7.62
C ARG A 70 -5.43 -17.99 8.19
N LEU A 71 -5.93 -19.22 8.31
CA LEU A 71 -7.22 -19.50 8.94
C LEU A 71 -7.21 -19.07 10.40
N THR A 72 -6.14 -19.38 11.13
CA THR A 72 -5.96 -18.97 12.53
C THR A 72 -5.98 -17.45 12.69
N ARG A 73 -5.27 -16.71 11.83
CA ARG A 73 -5.31 -15.23 11.86
C ARG A 73 -6.71 -14.68 11.58
N SER A 74 -7.42 -15.24 10.60
CA SER A 74 -8.80 -14.85 10.30
C SER A 74 -9.73 -15.14 11.49
N ASN A 75 -9.60 -16.30 12.14
CA ASN A 75 -10.38 -16.65 13.34
C ASN A 75 -10.10 -15.74 14.53
N LEU A 76 -8.86 -15.24 14.64
CA LEU A 76 -8.45 -14.29 15.67
C LEU A 76 -8.78 -12.82 15.30
N ALA A 77 -9.41 -12.57 14.15
CA ALA A 77 -9.68 -11.23 13.61
C ALA A 77 -8.42 -10.35 13.53
N ILE A 78 -7.26 -10.95 13.25
CA ILE A 78 -5.99 -10.24 13.09
C ILE A 78 -5.83 -9.88 11.61
N SER A 79 -6.08 -8.61 11.31
CA SER A 79 -5.87 -8.01 9.99
C SER A 79 -4.77 -6.96 10.03
N GLU A 80 -3.93 -6.94 9.00
CA GLU A 80 -2.88 -5.93 8.85
C GLU A 80 -3.11 -5.12 7.58
N HIS A 81 -2.98 -3.79 7.68
CA HIS A 81 -2.93 -2.92 6.50
C HIS A 81 -1.51 -2.95 5.94
N VAL A 82 -1.38 -3.38 4.69
CA VAL A 82 -0.09 -3.51 4.02
C VAL A 82 -0.09 -2.65 2.77
N LEU A 83 0.92 -1.78 2.66
CA LEU A 83 1.11 -0.92 1.52
C LEU A 83 1.93 -1.63 0.44
N TYR A 84 1.35 -1.72 -0.75
CA TYR A 84 2.03 -2.10 -1.99
C TYR A 84 2.28 -0.85 -2.83
N ALA A 85 3.52 -0.68 -3.28
CA ALA A 85 3.93 0.35 -4.21
C ALA A 85 4.32 -0.30 -5.54
N LEU A 86 3.85 0.29 -6.64
CA LEU A 86 4.27 -0.11 -7.98
C LEU A 86 5.39 0.83 -8.41
N LEU A 87 6.60 0.30 -8.56
CA LEU A 87 7.79 1.09 -8.93
C LEU A 87 8.23 0.75 -10.35
N ALA A 88 8.41 1.77 -11.19
CA ALA A 88 8.97 1.64 -12.52
C ALA A 88 10.44 2.09 -12.56
N PHE A 89 11.21 1.39 -13.38
CA PHE A 89 12.63 1.66 -13.60
C PHE A 89 12.88 1.65 -15.12
N PRO A 90 12.57 2.76 -15.82
CA PRO A 90 12.67 2.81 -17.27
C PRO A 90 14.05 2.31 -17.77
N PRO A 91 14.09 1.50 -18.84
CA PRO A 91 12.99 1.15 -19.74
C PRO A 91 12.13 -0.05 -19.27
N HIS A 92 12.34 -0.59 -18.07
CA HIS A 92 11.64 -1.78 -17.61
C HIS A 92 10.22 -1.47 -17.11
N PRO A 93 9.25 -2.38 -17.34
CA PRO A 93 7.92 -2.24 -16.81
C PRO A 93 7.89 -2.21 -15.28
N PRO A 94 6.84 -1.60 -14.68
CA PRO A 94 6.72 -1.49 -13.24
C PRO A 94 6.64 -2.83 -12.51
N SER A 95 7.15 -2.87 -11.28
CA SER A 95 7.15 -4.05 -10.42
C SER A 95 6.68 -3.76 -9.00
N TRP A 96 6.01 -4.75 -8.40
CA TRP A 96 5.43 -4.64 -7.07
C TRP A 96 6.49 -4.64 -5.97
N HIS A 97 6.37 -3.69 -5.05
CA HIS A 97 7.15 -3.58 -3.83
C HIS A 97 6.21 -3.53 -2.63
N ILE A 98 6.59 -4.20 -1.56
CA ILE A 98 5.88 -4.15 -0.28
C ILE A 98 6.64 -3.24 0.68
N LEU A 99 5.92 -2.33 1.34
CA LEU A 99 6.44 -1.57 2.46
C LEU A 99 6.34 -2.44 3.72
N TYR A 100 7.46 -2.60 4.42
CA TYR A 100 7.51 -3.38 5.66
C TYR A 100 8.44 -2.69 6.66
N ARG A 101 8.25 -2.99 7.94
CA ARG A 101 9.11 -2.50 9.02
C ARG A 101 10.13 -3.56 9.40
N SER A 102 11.41 -3.17 9.47
CA SER A 102 12.53 -4.02 9.88
C SER A 102 13.40 -3.25 10.86
N ASN A 103 13.60 -3.78 12.07
CA ASN A 103 14.39 -3.14 13.14
C ASN A 103 14.00 -1.67 13.36
N ALA A 104 12.70 -1.41 13.49
CA ALA A 104 12.07 -0.09 13.63
C ALA A 104 12.06 0.82 12.39
N SER A 105 12.84 0.57 11.34
CA SER A 105 12.83 1.37 10.11
C SER A 105 11.95 0.79 9.01
N LEU A 106 11.29 1.64 8.24
CA LEU A 106 10.56 1.22 7.04
C LEU A 106 11.51 0.90 5.88
N ARG A 107 11.15 -0.09 5.06
CA ARG A 107 11.85 -0.48 3.84
C ARG A 107 10.88 -0.94 2.77
N LEU A 108 11.20 -0.65 1.51
CA LEU A 108 10.55 -1.25 0.35
C LEU A 108 11.33 -2.47 -0.11
N ARG A 109 10.63 -3.58 -0.35
CA ARG A 109 11.20 -4.80 -0.93
C ARG A 109 10.40 -5.26 -2.12
N ARG A 110 11.09 -5.56 -3.22
CA ARG A 110 10.47 -6.12 -4.42
C ARG A 110 9.86 -7.49 -4.13
N VAL A 111 8.63 -7.71 -4.60
CA VAL A 111 7.96 -9.02 -4.56
C VAL A 111 8.24 -9.73 -5.89
N THR A 112 9.32 -10.50 -5.93
CA THR A 112 9.84 -11.09 -7.18
C THR A 112 8.97 -12.20 -7.78
N THR A 113 8.05 -12.77 -6.99
CA THR A 113 7.11 -13.80 -7.46
C THR A 113 5.96 -13.23 -8.28
N LEU A 114 5.70 -11.92 -8.18
CA LEU A 114 4.65 -11.25 -8.92
C LEU A 114 5.17 -10.79 -10.30
N PRO A 115 4.34 -10.89 -11.35
CA PRO A 115 4.74 -10.46 -12.68
C PRO A 115 4.94 -8.95 -12.74
N LEU A 116 5.67 -8.51 -13.77
CA LEU A 116 5.73 -7.11 -14.13
C LEU A 116 4.37 -6.64 -14.63
N MET A 117 3.99 -5.41 -14.28
CA MET A 117 2.66 -4.89 -14.60
C MET A 117 2.67 -4.04 -15.87
N PRO A 118 1.58 -4.02 -16.66
CA PRO A 118 1.44 -3.10 -17.77
C PRO A 118 1.37 -1.63 -17.30
N TYR A 119 1.89 -0.72 -18.10
CA TYR A 119 1.83 0.72 -17.79
C TYR A 119 0.39 1.23 -17.82
N GLY A 120 0.09 2.18 -16.93
CA GLY A 120 -1.23 2.84 -16.90
C GLY A 120 -2.40 1.90 -16.65
N SER A 121 -2.17 0.75 -16.01
CA SER A 121 -3.22 -0.14 -15.54
C SER A 121 -4.07 0.55 -14.47
N ALA A 122 -5.39 0.35 -14.50
CA ALA A 122 -6.22 0.72 -13.36
C ALA A 122 -6.07 -0.34 -12.26
N VAL A 123 -6.13 0.06 -10.99
CA VAL A 123 -5.92 -0.85 -9.86
C VAL A 123 -6.91 -0.58 -8.74
N VAL A 124 -7.61 -1.64 -8.33
CA VAL A 124 -8.50 -1.65 -7.16
C VAL A 124 -8.09 -2.75 -6.17
N THR A 125 -8.39 -2.56 -4.89
CA THR A 125 -8.12 -3.53 -3.84
C THR A 125 -9.40 -3.99 -3.16
N ILE A 126 -9.52 -5.29 -2.91
CA ILE A 126 -10.66 -5.90 -2.20
C ILE A 126 -10.09 -6.92 -1.21
N GLY A 127 -10.13 -6.58 0.08
CA GLY A 127 -9.49 -7.38 1.11
C GLY A 127 -7.98 -7.56 0.83
N HIS A 128 -7.57 -8.81 0.60
CA HIS A 128 -6.18 -9.18 0.31
C HIS A 128 -5.86 -9.27 -1.18
N ASP A 129 -6.82 -9.03 -2.05
CA ASP A 129 -6.64 -9.13 -3.50
C ASP A 129 -6.41 -7.74 -4.11
N ILE A 130 -5.42 -7.64 -5.01
CA ILE A 130 -5.22 -6.49 -5.90
C ILE A 130 -5.66 -6.87 -7.31
N TYR A 131 -6.60 -6.13 -7.87
CA TYR A 131 -7.08 -6.32 -9.24
C TYR A 131 -6.39 -5.31 -10.14
N VAL A 132 -5.66 -5.81 -11.12
CA VAL A 132 -4.95 -5.03 -12.13
C VAL A 132 -5.71 -5.15 -13.45
N ILE A 133 -6.16 -4.01 -13.96
CA ILE A 133 -7.18 -3.93 -15.00
C ILE A 133 -6.64 -3.13 -16.18
N GLY A 134 -6.49 -3.80 -17.32
CA GLY A 134 -6.04 -3.20 -18.58
C GLY A 134 -4.59 -2.73 -18.55
N GLY A 135 -4.35 -1.52 -19.05
CA GLY A 135 -3.04 -0.92 -19.22
C GLY A 135 -2.52 -1.04 -20.65
N SER A 136 -1.20 -0.93 -20.82
CA SER A 136 -0.54 -1.04 -22.11
C SER A 136 0.75 -1.85 -22.01
N ASP A 137 0.99 -2.69 -23.01
CA ASP A 137 2.25 -3.42 -23.21
C ASP A 137 3.30 -2.60 -24.00
N GLY A 138 3.03 -1.30 -24.21
CA GLY A 138 3.83 -0.40 -25.03
C GLY A 138 3.44 -0.39 -26.51
N THR A 139 2.66 -1.37 -26.98
CA THR A 139 2.20 -1.44 -28.37
C THR A 139 0.70 -1.21 -28.50
N ARG A 140 -0.09 -1.82 -27.61
CA ARG A 140 -1.56 -1.75 -27.64
C ARG A 140 -2.14 -1.56 -26.25
N TYR A 141 -3.42 -1.19 -26.21
CA TYR A 141 -4.18 -1.21 -24.97
C TYR A 141 -4.58 -2.65 -24.65
N LEU A 142 -4.71 -2.95 -23.36
CA LEU A 142 -5.02 -4.29 -22.88
C LEU A 142 -6.42 -4.35 -22.30
N SER A 143 -7.12 -5.46 -22.51
CA SER A 143 -8.38 -5.79 -21.84
C SER A 143 -8.21 -6.81 -20.71
N ASN A 144 -6.98 -7.32 -20.54
CA ASN A 144 -6.66 -8.33 -19.55
C ASN A 144 -6.90 -7.84 -18.12
N VAL A 145 -7.34 -8.77 -17.27
CA VAL A 145 -7.53 -8.54 -15.85
C VAL A 145 -6.74 -9.58 -15.10
N THR A 146 -5.85 -9.14 -14.21
CA THR A 146 -5.06 -10.03 -13.35
C THR A 146 -5.38 -9.70 -11.91
N VAL A 147 -5.64 -10.71 -11.10
CA VAL A 147 -5.79 -10.55 -9.66
C VAL A 147 -4.59 -11.16 -8.95
N VAL A 148 -4.04 -10.39 -8.02
CA VAL A 148 -2.89 -10.74 -7.19
C VAL A 148 -3.39 -11.02 -5.78
N ASP A 149 -3.17 -12.24 -5.30
CA ASP A 149 -3.38 -12.61 -3.90
C ASP A 149 -2.15 -12.17 -3.10
N CYS A 150 -2.30 -11.13 -2.26
CA CYS A 150 -1.22 -10.60 -1.44
C CYS A 150 -0.84 -11.50 -0.25
N ARG A 151 -1.68 -12.49 0.11
CA ARG A 151 -1.33 -13.44 1.17
C ARG A 151 -0.31 -14.46 0.68
N THR A 152 -0.43 -14.92 -0.56
CA THR A 152 0.43 -15.93 -1.18
C THR A 152 1.47 -15.35 -2.13
N HIS A 153 1.32 -14.08 -2.52
CA HIS A 153 2.07 -13.44 -3.60
C HIS A 153 2.01 -14.24 -4.91
N THR A 154 0.81 -14.74 -5.24
CA THR A 154 0.50 -15.41 -6.51
C THR A 154 -0.49 -14.58 -7.31
N CYS A 155 -0.50 -14.74 -8.62
CA CYS A 155 -1.46 -14.08 -9.50
C CYS A 155 -2.25 -15.10 -10.33
N ARG A 156 -3.48 -14.74 -10.69
CA ARG A 156 -4.32 -15.49 -11.63
C ARG A 156 -5.00 -14.52 -12.60
N SER A 157 -5.23 -14.96 -13.83
CA SER A 157 -6.02 -14.19 -14.80
C SER A 157 -7.50 -14.32 -14.49
N LEU A 158 -8.24 -13.24 -14.70
CA LEU A 158 -9.70 -13.19 -14.70
C LEU A 158 -10.22 -13.00 -16.14
N PRO A 159 -11.53 -13.18 -16.37
CA PRO A 159 -12.13 -12.84 -17.66
C PRO A 159 -11.79 -11.42 -18.07
N SER A 160 -11.38 -11.26 -19.33
CA SER A 160 -11.02 -9.96 -19.89
C SER A 160 -12.24 -9.05 -20.01
N MET A 161 -11.99 -7.74 -19.93
CA MET A 161 -12.96 -6.71 -20.28
C MET A 161 -13.40 -6.84 -21.75
N ARG A 162 -14.56 -6.29 -22.08
CA ARG A 162 -15.07 -6.21 -23.45
C ARG A 162 -14.26 -5.22 -24.29
N VAL A 163 -13.73 -4.18 -23.65
CA VAL A 163 -12.93 -3.13 -24.30
C VAL A 163 -11.54 -3.05 -23.67
N ALA A 164 -10.52 -2.92 -24.51
CA ALA A 164 -9.15 -2.68 -24.06
C ALA A 164 -8.96 -1.22 -23.62
N ARG A 165 -8.25 -1.01 -22.51
CA ARG A 165 -8.16 0.30 -21.84
C ARG A 165 -6.75 0.63 -21.36
N PHE A 166 -6.38 1.91 -21.44
CA PHE A 166 -5.15 2.48 -20.86
C PHE A 166 -5.47 3.77 -20.10
N ARG A 167 -4.98 3.91 -18.86
CA ARG A 167 -5.31 5.03 -17.95
C ARG A 167 -6.82 5.19 -17.73
N ALA A 168 -7.49 4.05 -17.52
CA ALA A 168 -8.88 4.01 -17.08
C ALA A 168 -9.01 4.37 -15.59
N ALA A 169 -10.19 4.83 -15.21
CA ALA A 169 -10.56 4.94 -13.80
C ALA A 169 -11.27 3.65 -13.36
N ALA A 170 -11.04 3.24 -12.12
CA ALA A 170 -11.71 2.06 -11.58
C ALA A 170 -12.06 2.24 -10.10
N GLY A 171 -13.13 1.61 -9.66
CA GLY A 171 -13.60 1.70 -8.28
C GLY A 171 -14.41 0.49 -7.86
N VAL A 172 -14.38 0.18 -6.56
CA VAL A 172 -15.24 -0.85 -5.97
C VAL A 172 -16.43 -0.15 -5.36
N ILE A 173 -17.61 -0.41 -5.91
CA ILE A 173 -18.87 0.21 -5.48
C ILE A 173 -19.91 -0.91 -5.40
N ASP A 174 -20.56 -1.05 -4.25
CA ASP A 174 -21.64 -2.03 -4.03
C ASP A 174 -21.28 -3.47 -4.42
N GLY A 175 -20.07 -3.90 -4.02
CA GLY A 175 -19.58 -5.25 -4.29
C GLY A 175 -19.23 -5.53 -5.76
N LYS A 176 -19.19 -4.51 -6.62
CA LYS A 176 -18.77 -4.64 -8.02
C LYS A 176 -17.57 -3.76 -8.32
N ILE A 177 -16.74 -4.20 -9.26
CA ILE A 177 -15.66 -3.37 -9.79
C ILE A 177 -16.20 -2.64 -11.01
N TYR A 178 -16.21 -1.32 -10.98
CA TYR A 178 -16.49 -0.50 -12.13
C TYR A 178 -15.19 -0.04 -12.77
N VAL A 179 -15.14 -0.04 -14.10
CA VAL A 179 -14.04 0.51 -14.89
C VAL A 179 -14.61 1.41 -15.98
N MET A 180 -13.96 2.54 -16.19
CA MET A 180 -14.46 3.54 -17.13
C MET A 180 -13.34 4.29 -17.84
N GLY A 181 -13.63 4.76 -19.05
CA GLY A 181 -12.69 5.47 -19.91
C GLY A 181 -11.44 4.65 -20.26
N GLY A 182 -10.42 5.33 -20.76
CA GLY A 182 -9.17 4.71 -21.22
C GLY A 182 -9.31 3.95 -22.55
N CYS A 183 -10.48 3.96 -23.20
CA CYS A 183 -10.71 3.14 -24.38
C CYS A 183 -10.02 3.71 -25.62
N GLU A 184 -9.56 2.81 -26.49
CA GLU A 184 -9.04 3.20 -27.80
C GLU A 184 -10.14 3.81 -28.68
N ASN A 185 -11.33 3.19 -28.72
CA ASN A 185 -12.53 3.77 -29.30
C ASN A 185 -13.29 4.61 -28.25
N ARG A 186 -13.27 5.94 -28.43
CA ARG A 186 -13.86 6.92 -27.52
C ARG A 186 -15.39 7.00 -27.54
N ILE A 187 -16.05 6.31 -28.48
CA ILE A 187 -17.51 6.28 -28.65
C ILE A 187 -18.03 4.85 -28.39
N SER A 188 -17.32 4.06 -27.58
CA SER A 188 -17.75 2.71 -27.25
C SER A 188 -19.01 2.73 -26.37
N LYS A 189 -20.00 1.87 -26.68
CA LYS A 189 -21.17 1.64 -25.82
C LYS A 189 -20.80 0.96 -24.49
N ASP A 190 -19.63 0.32 -24.46
CA ASP A 190 -19.01 -0.25 -23.27
C ASP A 190 -18.01 0.76 -22.66
N TRP A 191 -18.25 2.07 -22.76
CA TRP A 191 -17.36 3.08 -22.16
C TRP A 191 -17.21 2.90 -20.65
N VAL A 192 -18.26 2.43 -19.98
CA VAL A 192 -18.28 2.01 -18.59
C VAL A 192 -18.69 0.54 -18.51
N GLU A 193 -17.84 -0.28 -17.90
CA GLU A 193 -18.08 -1.70 -17.64
C GLU A 193 -18.09 -1.96 -16.13
N SER A 194 -18.84 -2.98 -15.73
CA SER A 194 -18.87 -3.49 -14.36
C SER A 194 -18.51 -4.96 -14.34
N PHE A 195 -17.72 -5.36 -13.37
CA PHE A 195 -17.38 -6.76 -13.10
C PHE A 195 -18.18 -7.24 -11.92
N ASP A 196 -18.98 -8.27 -12.16
CA ASP A 196 -19.70 -8.99 -11.12
C ASP A 196 -18.76 -10.00 -10.47
N LEU A 197 -18.41 -9.78 -9.20
CA LEU A 197 -17.46 -10.63 -8.47
C LEU A 197 -17.99 -12.05 -8.22
N GLU A 198 -19.31 -12.24 -8.15
CA GLU A 198 -19.90 -13.57 -7.91
C GLU A 198 -19.94 -14.38 -9.21
N ARG A 199 -20.44 -13.75 -10.28
CA ARG A 199 -20.60 -14.39 -11.59
C ARG A 199 -19.32 -14.43 -12.41
N GLN A 200 -18.33 -13.62 -12.03
CA GLN A 200 -17.06 -13.45 -12.74
C GLN A 200 -17.28 -13.06 -14.22
N ILE A 201 -18.16 -12.09 -14.47
CA ILE A 201 -18.47 -11.61 -15.83
C ILE A 201 -18.41 -10.08 -15.90
N TRP A 202 -17.98 -9.58 -17.06
CA TRP A 202 -18.04 -8.16 -17.40
C TRP A 202 -19.37 -7.81 -18.08
N LEU A 203 -20.04 -6.80 -17.56
CA LEU A 203 -21.30 -6.25 -18.06
C LEU A 203 -21.08 -4.80 -18.45
N GLY A 204 -21.36 -4.48 -19.71
CA GLY A 204 -21.48 -3.10 -20.16
C GLY A 204 -22.67 -2.44 -19.46
N THR A 205 -22.47 -1.22 -18.98
CA THR A 205 -23.55 -0.46 -18.33
C THR A 205 -24.48 0.21 -19.35
N GLY A 206 -24.08 0.27 -20.63
CA GLY A 206 -24.82 0.98 -21.68
C GLY A 206 -24.76 2.50 -21.56
N ALA A 207 -23.94 3.04 -20.64
CA ALA A 207 -23.73 4.47 -20.50
C ALA A 207 -23.02 5.02 -21.75
N GLU A 208 -23.73 5.85 -22.52
CA GLU A 208 -23.16 6.56 -23.66
C GLU A 208 -22.46 7.81 -23.15
N VAL A 209 -21.15 7.72 -22.92
CA VAL A 209 -20.35 8.88 -22.54
C VAL A 209 -19.14 8.95 -23.45
N SER A 210 -19.00 10.06 -24.14
CA SER A 210 -17.81 10.42 -24.90
C SER A 210 -17.01 11.44 -24.09
N ASP A 211 -15.91 11.03 -23.48
CA ASP A 211 -14.83 11.98 -23.19
C ASP A 211 -13.87 11.98 -24.38
N GLU A 212 -13.76 13.13 -25.05
CA GLU A 212 -12.82 13.33 -26.15
C GLU A 212 -11.38 13.05 -25.74
N SER A 213 -11.03 13.11 -24.44
CA SER A 213 -9.64 12.94 -23.98
C SER A 213 -9.17 11.48 -23.96
N GLY A 214 -10.10 10.52 -23.96
CA GLY A 214 -9.80 9.09 -24.06
C GLY A 214 -9.35 8.42 -22.76
N GLY A 215 -8.85 9.14 -21.75
CA GLY A 215 -8.40 8.57 -20.46
C GLY A 215 -8.05 9.64 -19.43
N PHE A 216 -7.86 9.25 -18.17
CA PHE A 216 -7.80 10.20 -17.05
C PHE A 216 -6.37 10.53 -16.59
N VAL A 217 -6.23 11.68 -15.94
CA VAL A 217 -5.00 12.11 -15.24
C VAL A 217 -4.94 11.42 -13.88
N THR A 218 -6.02 11.53 -13.10
CA THR A 218 -6.20 10.86 -11.81
C THR A 218 -7.68 10.55 -11.58
N TYR A 219 -7.95 9.69 -10.61
CA TYR A 219 -9.30 9.35 -10.15
C TYR A 219 -9.25 8.87 -8.70
N ASP A 220 -10.35 9.09 -7.99
CA ASP A 220 -10.55 8.59 -6.63
C ASP A 220 -12.02 8.21 -6.42
N VAL A 221 -12.24 7.21 -5.55
CA VAL A 221 -13.58 6.76 -5.18
C VAL A 221 -13.93 7.38 -3.83
N VAL A 222 -15.00 8.16 -3.78
CA VAL A 222 -15.48 8.81 -2.55
C VAL A 222 -17.00 8.62 -2.46
N LYS A 223 -17.50 8.09 -1.33
CA LYS A 223 -18.94 7.90 -1.06
C LYS A 223 -19.72 7.29 -2.25
N ASP A 224 -19.26 6.15 -2.74
CA ASP A 224 -19.84 5.41 -3.88
C ASP A 224 -19.82 6.13 -5.25
N LYS A 225 -19.08 7.23 -5.38
CA LYS A 225 -18.88 7.94 -6.65
C LYS A 225 -17.42 7.89 -7.07
N ILE A 226 -17.19 7.86 -8.38
CA ILE A 226 -15.84 7.95 -8.94
C ILE A 226 -15.63 9.38 -9.43
N TYR A 227 -14.78 10.12 -8.74
CA TYR A 227 -14.30 11.41 -9.18
C TYR A 227 -13.18 11.15 -10.18
N VAL A 228 -13.21 11.84 -11.32
CA VAL A 228 -12.18 11.72 -12.36
C VAL A 228 -11.74 13.07 -12.86
N LEU A 229 -10.43 13.23 -13.04
CA LEU A 229 -9.83 14.39 -13.69
C LEU A 229 -9.41 14.04 -15.12
N GLY A 230 -10.10 14.60 -16.11
CA GLY A 230 -9.77 14.45 -17.52
C GLY A 230 -8.51 15.24 -17.92
N ARG A 231 -7.91 14.91 -19.07
CA ARG A 231 -6.67 15.58 -19.54
C ARG A 231 -6.82 17.06 -19.88
N ARG A 232 -8.06 17.50 -20.14
CA ARG A 232 -8.37 18.92 -20.39
C ARG A 232 -8.80 19.65 -19.12
N GLN A 233 -8.41 19.13 -17.94
CA GLN A 233 -8.77 19.68 -16.64
C GLN A 233 -10.30 19.72 -16.42
N SER A 234 -11.03 18.75 -16.98
CA SER A 234 -12.45 18.55 -16.70
C SER A 234 -12.61 17.65 -15.49
N LEU A 235 -13.23 18.15 -14.42
CA LEU A 235 -13.64 17.35 -13.28
C LEU A 235 -15.01 16.75 -13.54
N ASN A 236 -15.09 15.42 -13.51
CA ASN A 236 -16.33 14.70 -13.71
C ASN A 236 -16.58 13.77 -12.53
N VAL A 237 -17.84 13.67 -12.13
CA VAL A 237 -18.29 12.77 -11.06
C VAL A 237 -19.15 11.70 -11.69
N CYS A 238 -18.75 10.45 -11.49
CA CYS A 238 -19.43 9.31 -12.10
C CYS A 238 -20.19 8.57 -11.02
N GLU A 239 -21.48 8.35 -11.30
CA GLU A 239 -22.40 7.57 -10.50
C GLU A 239 -22.68 6.28 -11.27
N PRO A 240 -21.80 5.27 -11.14
CA PRO A 240 -21.80 4.13 -12.04
C PRO A 240 -23.05 3.25 -11.88
N LYS A 241 -23.73 3.30 -10.73
CA LYS A 241 -25.02 2.61 -10.54
C LYS A 241 -26.11 3.15 -11.47
N GLU A 242 -26.12 4.46 -11.67
CA GLU A 242 -27.13 5.14 -12.49
C GLU A 242 -26.67 5.27 -13.96
N GLY A 243 -25.41 4.89 -14.25
CA GLY A 243 -24.79 5.13 -15.56
C GLY A 243 -24.67 6.62 -15.88
N ARG A 244 -24.66 7.47 -14.86
CA ARG A 244 -24.64 8.94 -15.01
C ARG A 244 -23.24 9.49 -14.78
N ILE A 245 -22.88 10.46 -15.60
CA ILE A 245 -21.68 11.27 -15.39
C ILE A 245 -22.12 12.72 -15.29
N ILE A 246 -21.79 13.32 -14.15
CA ILE A 246 -22.07 14.71 -13.84
C ILE A 246 -20.80 15.50 -14.14
N ILE A 247 -20.88 16.39 -15.12
CA ILE A 247 -19.81 17.35 -15.40
C ILE A 247 -19.90 18.43 -14.33
N TRP A 248 -18.81 18.64 -13.60
CA TRP A 248 -18.79 19.66 -12.55
C TRP A 248 -18.36 21.01 -13.16
N GLU A 249 -19.34 21.87 -13.44
CA GLU A 249 -19.13 23.15 -14.14
C GLU A 249 -18.70 24.31 -13.20
N GLY A 250 -18.74 24.12 -11.87
CA GLY A 250 -18.37 25.15 -10.87
C GLY A 250 -17.02 24.87 -10.18
N ALA A 251 -16.22 25.92 -9.92
CA ALA A 251 -14.92 25.88 -9.23
C ALA A 251 -13.82 24.98 -9.84
N ALA A 252 -14.04 24.47 -11.06
CA ALA A 252 -13.17 23.49 -11.72
C ALA A 252 -11.70 23.92 -11.75
N SER A 253 -11.35 25.20 -11.97
CA SER A 253 -9.94 25.62 -12.09
C SER A 253 -9.10 25.41 -10.83
N GLU A 254 -9.64 25.69 -9.64
CA GLU A 254 -8.89 25.54 -8.39
C GLU A 254 -8.76 24.06 -8.00
N LEU A 255 -9.85 23.30 -8.16
CA LEU A 255 -9.88 21.89 -7.83
C LEU A 255 -9.00 21.06 -8.77
N THR A 256 -9.12 21.31 -10.07
CA THR A 256 -8.40 20.59 -11.13
C THR A 256 -6.93 20.99 -11.22
N GLY A 257 -6.54 22.18 -10.76
CA GLY A 257 -5.13 22.61 -10.74
C GLY A 257 -4.31 21.87 -9.68
N LEU A 258 -4.90 21.65 -8.49
CA LEU A 258 -4.23 21.02 -7.34
C LEU A 258 -4.30 19.49 -7.36
N TRP A 259 -5.36 18.92 -7.93
CA TRP A 259 -5.57 17.46 -7.99
C TRP A 259 -4.92 16.79 -9.22
N GLN A 260 -3.78 17.30 -9.69
CA GLN A 260 -3.05 16.70 -10.83
C GLN A 260 -2.00 15.67 -10.40
N GLY A 261 -1.72 15.60 -9.10
CA GLY A 261 -0.67 14.76 -8.54
C GLY A 261 -1.21 13.62 -7.69
N SER A 262 -0.47 13.35 -6.62
CA SER A 262 -0.73 12.34 -5.63
C SER A 262 -1.99 12.61 -4.81
N SER A 263 -2.90 11.65 -4.75
CA SER A 263 -4.14 11.75 -3.96
C SER A 263 -4.50 10.43 -3.29
N CYS A 264 -5.29 10.52 -2.22
CA CYS A 264 -5.94 9.36 -1.61
C CYS A 264 -7.18 9.77 -0.81
N VAL A 265 -8.00 8.78 -0.47
CA VAL A 265 -9.23 8.98 0.31
C VAL A 265 -9.08 8.39 1.70
N VAL A 266 -9.38 9.18 2.73
CA VAL A 266 -9.46 8.75 4.13
C VAL A 266 -10.73 9.29 4.74
N ASP A 267 -11.53 8.42 5.39
CA ASP A 267 -12.80 8.77 6.03
C ASP A 267 -13.72 9.59 5.11
N ASP A 268 -13.84 9.14 3.86
CA ASP A 268 -14.61 9.79 2.79
C ASP A 268 -14.19 11.22 2.41
N LEU A 269 -12.98 11.62 2.80
CA LEU A 269 -12.37 12.89 2.42
C LEU A 269 -11.23 12.66 1.45
N LEU A 270 -11.16 13.48 0.42
CA LEU A 270 -10.13 13.42 -0.60
C LEU A 270 -8.94 14.28 -0.17
N TYR A 271 -7.75 13.70 -0.08
CA TYR A 271 -6.51 14.38 0.24
C TYR A 271 -5.62 14.47 -0.99
N THR A 272 -4.95 15.60 -1.17
CA THR A 272 -3.92 15.79 -2.19
C THR A 272 -2.78 16.65 -1.64
N ILE A 273 -1.74 16.84 -2.45
CA ILE A 273 -0.56 17.61 -2.09
C ILE A 273 -0.61 18.97 -2.79
N ASP A 274 -0.36 20.03 -2.03
CA ASP A 274 -0.12 21.39 -2.50
C ASP A 274 1.36 21.73 -2.27
N PRO A 275 2.27 21.35 -3.19
CA PRO A 275 3.70 21.48 -2.95
C PRO A 275 4.17 22.92 -2.80
N MET A 276 3.43 23.86 -3.41
CA MET A 276 3.69 25.29 -3.34
C MET A 276 3.03 25.96 -2.12
N CYS A 277 2.27 25.19 -1.33
CA CYS A 277 1.53 25.67 -0.17
C CYS A 277 0.69 26.91 -0.48
N TRP A 278 0.03 26.96 -1.64
CA TRP A 278 -0.91 28.04 -1.99
C TRP A 278 -2.04 28.18 -0.95
N ARG A 279 -2.40 27.10 -0.26
CA ARG A 279 -3.34 27.10 0.88
C ARG A 279 -2.66 27.22 2.25
N GLY A 280 -1.39 27.59 2.28
CA GLY A 280 -0.57 27.74 3.48
C GLY A 280 0.01 26.45 4.03
N HIS A 281 -0.45 25.27 3.57
CA HIS A 281 -0.01 23.96 4.05
C HIS A 281 0.25 22.99 2.89
N PRO A 282 1.20 22.05 3.05
CA PRO A 282 1.63 21.15 1.97
C PRO A 282 0.61 20.05 1.65
N ILE A 283 -0.30 19.76 2.57
CA ILE A 283 -1.36 18.78 2.41
C ILE A 283 -2.69 19.51 2.53
N ILE A 284 -3.59 19.19 1.62
CA ILE A 284 -4.91 19.80 1.51
C ILE A 284 -5.96 18.69 1.39
N VAL A 285 -7.17 19.01 1.85
CA VAL A 285 -8.30 18.09 1.92
C VAL A 285 -9.53 18.73 1.30
N PHE A 286 -10.31 17.91 0.61
CA PHE A 286 -11.57 18.27 -0.01
C PHE A 286 -12.66 17.34 0.51
N ASP A 287 -13.72 17.94 1.04
CA ASP A 287 -14.96 17.24 1.37
C ASP A 287 -15.95 17.45 0.21
N PRO A 288 -16.33 16.38 -0.52
CA PRO A 288 -17.28 16.52 -1.61
C PRO A 288 -18.69 16.95 -1.17
N GLU A 289 -19.09 16.75 0.09
CA GLU A 289 -20.40 17.21 0.59
C GLU A 289 -20.39 18.72 0.88
N GLU A 290 -19.30 19.25 1.43
CA GLU A 290 -19.12 20.70 1.59
C GLU A 290 -18.83 21.39 0.24
N GLY A 291 -18.35 20.62 -0.73
CA GLY A 291 -18.03 21.03 -2.10
C GLY A 291 -19.23 21.58 -2.89
N VAL A 292 -20.47 21.32 -2.47
CA VAL A 292 -21.68 21.90 -3.09
C VAL A 292 -21.91 23.35 -2.66
N VAL A 293 -21.33 23.80 -1.53
CA VAL A 293 -21.58 25.12 -0.95
C VAL A 293 -20.35 26.04 -1.04
N GLU A 294 -19.14 25.52 -0.81
CA GLU A 294 -17.91 26.31 -0.86
C GLU A 294 -16.95 25.88 -1.98
N GLY A 295 -16.82 24.58 -2.29
CA GLY A 295 -16.06 24.09 -3.45
C GLY A 295 -14.53 24.24 -3.35
N VAL A 296 -13.97 24.35 -2.15
CA VAL A 296 -12.56 24.73 -1.96
C VAL A 296 -11.75 23.69 -1.18
N TRP A 297 -10.51 23.44 -1.63
CA TRP A 297 -9.49 22.71 -0.88
C TRP A 297 -9.14 23.40 0.45
N LYS A 298 -9.28 22.69 1.56
CA LYS A 298 -8.96 23.16 2.91
C LYS A 298 -7.57 22.67 3.34
N PRO A 299 -6.78 23.44 4.09
CA PRO A 299 -5.47 23.00 4.55
C PRO A 299 -5.56 21.93 5.64
N VAL A 300 -4.66 20.95 5.59
CA VAL A 300 -4.38 20.05 6.71
C VAL A 300 -3.28 20.67 7.57
N LYS A 301 -3.64 21.13 8.77
CA LYS A 301 -2.74 21.84 9.68
C LYS A 301 -1.81 20.86 10.40
N GLY A 302 -0.73 21.35 11.01
CA GLY A 302 0.15 20.53 11.86
C GLY A 302 1.17 19.65 11.13
N VAL A 303 1.09 19.55 9.80
CA VAL A 303 2.03 18.75 9.00
C VAL A 303 3.37 19.48 8.89
N TYR A 304 4.32 19.08 9.74
CA TYR A 304 5.67 19.63 9.81
C TYR A 304 6.72 18.51 9.74
N GLY A 305 7.96 18.86 9.40
CA GLY A 305 9.06 17.88 9.38
C GLY A 305 9.07 16.95 8.17
N LEU A 306 8.49 17.38 7.04
CA LEU A 306 8.56 16.64 5.77
C LEU A 306 10.01 16.56 5.24
N PRO A 307 10.34 15.56 4.39
CA PRO A 307 11.66 15.46 3.77
C PRO A 307 12.04 16.75 3.04
N PRO A 308 13.34 17.13 3.01
CA PRO A 308 13.78 18.32 2.30
C PRO A 308 13.34 18.32 0.83
N CYS A 309 13.38 17.17 0.17
CA CYS A 309 13.02 17.05 -1.25
C CYS A 309 11.50 17.14 -1.52
N PHE A 310 10.66 17.21 -0.49
CA PHE A 310 9.20 17.15 -0.62
C PHE A 310 8.65 18.23 -1.55
N HIS A 311 8.98 19.50 -1.34
CA HIS A 311 8.44 20.61 -2.13
C HIS A 311 8.78 20.54 -3.62
N TRP A 312 9.92 19.94 -3.98
CA TRP A 312 10.38 19.85 -5.36
C TRP A 312 9.81 18.66 -6.12
N TYR A 313 9.56 17.53 -5.44
CA TYR A 313 9.20 16.28 -6.10
C TYR A 313 7.85 15.71 -5.64
N ALA A 314 7.09 16.46 -4.85
CA ALA A 314 5.77 16.06 -4.37
C ALA A 314 4.77 15.75 -5.50
N TYR A 315 4.85 16.41 -6.66
CA TYR A 315 3.99 16.08 -7.81
C TYR A 315 4.21 14.66 -8.35
N GLU A 316 5.42 14.10 -8.16
CA GLU A 316 5.78 12.74 -8.57
C GLU A 316 5.60 11.71 -7.44
N SER A 317 5.15 12.16 -6.27
CA SER A 317 4.87 11.28 -5.14
C SER A 317 3.61 10.44 -5.34
N ARG A 318 3.42 9.43 -4.49
CA ARG A 318 2.15 8.70 -4.37
C ARG A 318 1.72 8.57 -2.93
N MET A 319 0.44 8.83 -2.70
CA MET A 319 -0.22 8.83 -1.41
C MET A 319 -1.13 7.60 -1.33
N ALA A 320 -1.27 7.06 -0.13
CA ALA A 320 -2.20 5.99 0.14
C ALA A 320 -2.72 6.09 1.58
N ASN A 321 -3.93 5.57 1.77
CA ASN A 321 -4.52 5.37 3.08
C ASN A 321 -4.02 4.03 3.67
N VAL A 322 -3.28 4.07 4.77
CA VAL A 322 -2.84 2.88 5.50
C VAL A 322 -3.42 2.91 6.91
N GLY A 323 -4.53 2.21 7.12
CA GLY A 323 -5.19 2.13 8.43
C GLY A 323 -5.64 3.49 8.97
N GLY A 324 -6.16 4.37 8.10
CA GLY A 324 -6.60 5.72 8.46
C GLY A 324 -5.50 6.78 8.48
N LYS A 325 -4.24 6.39 8.21
CA LYS A 325 -3.10 7.31 8.09
C LYS A 325 -2.83 7.65 6.63
N LEU A 326 -2.32 8.85 6.38
CA LEU A 326 -1.72 9.17 5.08
C LEU A 326 -0.31 8.62 5.06
N VAL A 327 0.00 7.82 4.06
CA VAL A 327 1.37 7.39 3.76
C VAL A 327 1.75 7.95 2.39
N ILE A 328 2.84 8.71 2.35
CA ILE A 328 3.33 9.36 1.13
C ILE A 328 4.71 8.81 0.79
N LEU A 329 4.84 8.25 -0.40
CA LEU A 329 6.13 7.89 -0.98
C LEU A 329 6.62 9.01 -1.90
N VAL A 330 7.79 9.57 -1.62
CA VAL A 330 8.33 10.74 -2.31
C VAL A 330 9.74 10.45 -2.83
N GLY A 331 9.96 10.62 -4.13
CA GLY A 331 11.29 10.55 -4.72
C GLY A 331 12.12 11.80 -4.43
N ASN A 332 13.44 11.72 -4.65
CA ASN A 332 14.33 12.90 -4.61
C ASN A 332 14.78 13.36 -6.00
N GLN A 333 14.16 12.85 -7.05
CA GLN A 333 14.51 13.14 -8.44
C GLN A 333 13.26 13.11 -9.30
N SER A 334 13.35 13.79 -10.46
CA SER A 334 12.28 13.82 -11.44
C SER A 334 12.47 12.73 -12.50
N GLN A 335 11.36 12.15 -12.96
CA GLN A 335 11.32 11.27 -14.12
C GLN A 335 11.79 11.96 -15.42
N LEU A 336 11.76 13.30 -15.48
CA LEU A 336 12.11 14.07 -16.66
C LEU A 336 13.63 14.32 -16.78
N TRP A 337 14.35 14.25 -15.67
CA TRP A 337 15.77 14.59 -15.62
C TRP A 337 16.51 13.59 -14.73
N ASN A 338 17.36 12.76 -15.33
CA ASN A 338 18.19 11.81 -14.56
C ASN A 338 19.40 12.55 -14.00
N ILE A 339 19.33 12.94 -12.72
CA ILE A 339 20.42 13.61 -12.04
C ILE A 339 21.41 12.55 -11.53
N TYR A 340 22.70 12.76 -11.78
CA TYR A 340 23.76 11.91 -11.24
C TYR A 340 23.74 11.89 -9.71
N GLY A 341 23.96 10.72 -9.11
CA GLY A 341 24.09 10.54 -7.66
C GLY A 341 23.08 9.55 -7.07
N ASP A 342 22.99 9.58 -5.74
CA ASP A 342 22.10 8.71 -4.99
C ASP A 342 20.63 9.10 -5.18
N LYS A 343 19.82 8.10 -5.54
CA LYS A 343 18.36 8.18 -5.66
C LYS A 343 17.71 7.54 -4.44
N TYR A 344 16.72 8.21 -3.89
CA TYR A 344 16.02 7.84 -2.68
C TYR A 344 14.51 7.87 -2.90
N ILE A 345 13.81 6.93 -2.26
CA ILE A 345 12.37 7.09 -1.97
C ILE A 345 12.25 7.26 -0.47
N TRP A 346 11.63 8.37 -0.07
CA TRP A 346 11.21 8.65 1.30
C TRP A 346 9.80 8.12 1.51
N CYS A 347 9.52 7.65 2.73
CA CYS A 347 8.18 7.34 3.21
C CYS A 347 7.86 8.26 4.38
N VAL A 348 6.71 8.94 4.28
CA VAL A 348 6.17 9.80 5.34
C VAL A 348 4.88 9.19 5.84
N GLU A 349 4.80 8.86 7.13
CA GLU A 349 3.56 8.42 7.78
C GLU A 349 2.95 9.61 8.56
N ILE A 350 1.70 9.95 8.27
CA ILE A 350 0.98 11.07 8.88
C ILE A 350 -0.32 10.55 9.50
N ALA A 351 -0.43 10.65 10.82
CA ALA A 351 -1.68 10.41 11.52
C ALA A 351 -2.60 11.63 11.37
N LEU A 352 -3.87 11.37 11.03
CA LEU A 352 -4.88 12.41 10.89
C LEU A 352 -5.71 12.52 12.17
N GLU A 353 -6.11 13.75 12.49
CA GLU A 353 -6.95 14.09 13.63
C GLU A 353 -7.97 15.15 13.21
N ARG A 354 -9.26 14.90 13.46
CA ARG A 354 -10.31 15.91 13.29
C ARG A 354 -10.56 16.63 14.62
N ARG A 355 -10.44 17.95 14.63
CA ARG A 355 -10.60 18.79 15.83
C ARG A 355 -11.93 19.52 15.84
N GLN A 356 -12.22 20.16 16.99
CA GLN A 356 -13.42 20.99 17.15
C GLN A 356 -13.47 22.06 16.05
N GLY A 357 -14.65 22.26 15.46
CA GLY A 357 -14.84 23.17 14.33
C GLY A 357 -14.61 22.55 12.95
N GLY A 358 -14.36 21.24 12.85
CA GLY A 358 -14.22 20.52 11.58
C GLY A 358 -12.82 20.61 10.96
N GLU A 359 -11.88 21.29 11.63
CA GLU A 359 -10.50 21.38 11.17
C GLU A 359 -9.80 20.01 11.17
N ILE A 360 -8.98 19.79 10.15
CA ILE A 360 -8.18 18.56 10.02
C ILE A 360 -6.72 18.89 10.27
N TRP A 361 -6.13 18.10 11.18
CA TRP A 361 -4.74 18.17 11.56
C TRP A 361 -4.03 16.88 11.18
N GLY A 362 -2.77 17.00 10.79
CA GLY A 362 -1.87 15.88 10.55
C GLY A 362 -0.68 15.96 11.49
N ARG A 363 -0.29 14.83 12.08
CA ARG A 363 0.96 14.68 12.83
C ARG A 363 1.86 13.69 12.09
N VAL A 364 3.04 14.15 11.67
CA VAL A 364 4.05 13.28 11.07
C VAL A 364 4.60 12.35 12.16
N GLU A 365 4.41 11.04 11.98
CA GLU A 365 4.83 10.01 12.94
C GLU A 365 6.17 9.38 12.57
N SER A 366 6.48 9.30 11.26
CA SER A 366 7.77 8.80 10.78
C SER A 366 8.15 9.44 9.44
N VAL A 367 9.46 9.55 9.22
CA VAL A 367 10.06 9.94 7.96
C VAL A 367 11.29 9.07 7.73
N ASP A 368 11.18 8.10 6.84
CA ASP A 368 12.22 7.10 6.60
C ASP A 368 12.65 7.09 5.12
N VAL A 369 13.94 6.88 4.86
CA VAL A 369 14.40 6.48 3.53
C VAL A 369 14.13 4.99 3.35
N VAL A 370 13.19 4.64 2.48
CA VAL A 370 12.70 3.27 2.32
C VAL A 370 13.30 2.55 1.11
N PHE A 371 13.92 3.28 0.19
CA PHE A 371 14.61 2.73 -0.97
C PHE A 371 15.80 3.61 -1.35
N LYS A 372 16.91 2.99 -1.78
CA LYS A 372 18.11 3.66 -2.28
C LYS A 372 18.62 2.93 -3.53
N THR A 373 19.00 3.68 -4.57
CA THR A 373 19.72 3.16 -5.75
C THR A 373 20.64 4.24 -6.35
N THR A 374 21.62 3.84 -7.15
CA THR A 374 22.45 4.75 -7.97
C THR A 374 22.15 4.63 -9.46
N GLU A 375 21.46 3.57 -9.88
CA GLU A 375 21.30 3.18 -11.29
C GLU A 375 20.26 4.03 -12.02
N SER A 376 18.97 3.71 -11.89
CA SER A 376 17.85 4.37 -12.55
C SER A 376 16.99 5.12 -11.54
N SER A 377 16.49 6.30 -11.93
CA SER A 377 15.57 7.07 -11.09
C SER A 377 14.26 6.31 -10.97
N PRO A 378 13.86 5.88 -9.75
CA PRO A 378 12.63 5.14 -9.57
C PRO A 378 11.43 6.05 -9.79
N ILE A 379 10.43 5.58 -10.53
CA ILE A 379 9.14 6.25 -10.69
C ILE A 379 8.12 5.50 -9.83
N ILE A 380 7.38 6.23 -9.01
CA ILE A 380 6.33 5.68 -8.17
C ILE A 380 5.02 5.77 -8.94
N GLU A 381 4.59 4.67 -9.57
CA GLU A 381 3.43 4.65 -10.45
C GLU A 381 2.12 4.78 -9.67
N LEU A 382 1.99 4.00 -8.58
CA LEU A 382 0.84 4.03 -7.69
C LEU A 382 1.19 3.39 -6.34
N CYS A 383 0.33 3.67 -5.37
CA CYS A 383 0.34 3.05 -4.05
C CYS A 383 -1.06 2.49 -3.74
N ARG A 384 -1.13 1.27 -3.21
CA ARG A 384 -2.37 0.60 -2.87
C ARG A 384 -2.23 -0.16 -1.57
N THR A 385 -3.22 0.01 -0.71
CA THR A 385 -3.30 -0.71 0.56
C THR A 385 -4.21 -1.91 0.41
N VAL A 386 -3.77 -3.03 0.96
CA VAL A 386 -4.55 -4.25 1.12
C VAL A 386 -4.68 -4.59 2.60
N ILE A 387 -5.69 -5.40 2.91
CA ILE A 387 -5.96 -5.91 4.26
C ILE A 387 -5.67 -7.42 4.24
N VAL A 388 -4.68 -7.87 5.01
CA VAL A 388 -4.12 -9.23 4.92
C VAL A 388 -4.07 -10.03 6.21
#